data_AF-Q9N116-F1
#
_entry.id   AF-Q9N116-F1
#
_cell.length_a   1.000
_cell.length_b   1.000
_cell.length_c   1.000
_cell.angle_alpha   90.00
_cell.angle_beta   90.00
_cell.angle_gamma   90.00
#
_symmetry.space_group_name_H-M   'P 1'
#
loop_
_entity.id
_entity.type
_entity.pdbx_description
1 polymer ?
#
loop_
_entity_poly.entity_id
_entity_poly.type
_entity_poly.pdbx_seq_one_letter_code
_entity_poly.pdbx_strand_id
1 'polypeptide(L)'
;EENRRFYRQLLLTADDRVNPCIGGVILFHETLYQKADDGRPFPQVIKAKGGVVGIKVDKGVVPLAGTNGETTTQGLDGLSERCAQYKKDGADFAKWRCVLKIGEHTPSSLAIMENANVLARYASICQQNGIVPIVEPEI
;
A
#
# COMPACT_ATOMS: atom_id res chain seq x y z
N GLU A 1 4.47 -19.04 4.18
CA GLU A 1 4.06 -18.48 2.88
C GLU A 1 2.70 -19.03 2.44
N GLU A 2 2.55 -20.35 2.36
CA GLU A 2 1.32 -21.00 1.89
C GLU A 2 0.03 -20.60 2.62
N ASN A 3 0.00 -20.63 3.97
CA ASN A 3 -1.21 -20.20 4.70
C ASN A 3 -1.60 -18.74 4.42
N ARG A 4 -0.62 -17.86 4.15
CA ARG A 4 -0.90 -16.47 3.76
C ARG A 4 -1.48 -16.44 2.34
N ARG A 5 -0.88 -17.16 1.40
CA ARG A 5 -1.41 -17.31 0.03
C ARG A 5 -2.86 -17.81 0.05
N PHE A 6 -3.13 -18.89 0.78
CA PHE A 6 -4.46 -19.50 0.88
C PHE A 6 -5.50 -18.52 1.46
N TYR A 7 -5.16 -17.80 2.53
CA TYR A 7 -6.06 -16.78 3.09
C TYR A 7 -6.34 -15.64 2.09
N ARG A 8 -5.32 -15.19 1.33
CA ARG A 8 -5.53 -14.16 0.29
C ARG A 8 -6.38 -14.70 -0.85
N GLN A 9 -6.16 -15.94 -1.27
CA GLN A 9 -7.01 -16.60 -2.27
C GLN A 9 -8.46 -16.61 -1.80
N LEU A 10 -8.74 -17.05 -0.57
CA LEU A 10 -10.08 -17.10 0.00
C LEU A 10 -10.84 -15.77 -0.19
N LEU A 11 -10.17 -14.64 0.04
CA LEU A 11 -10.76 -13.31 -0.14
C LEU A 11 -10.93 -12.93 -1.63
N LEU A 12 -9.89 -13.16 -2.44
CA LEU A 12 -9.86 -12.73 -3.86
C LEU A 12 -10.72 -13.61 -4.78
N THR A 13 -10.95 -14.87 -4.39
CA THR A 13 -11.77 -15.84 -5.12
C THR A 13 -13.16 -15.99 -4.53
N ALA A 14 -13.59 -15.11 -3.63
CA ALA A 14 -15.00 -14.99 -3.26
C ALA A 14 -15.88 -14.87 -4.52
N ASP A 15 -17.14 -15.29 -4.43
CA ASP A 15 -18.03 -15.31 -5.58
C ASP A 15 -18.40 -13.91 -6.09
N ASP A 16 -19.02 -13.85 -7.26
CA ASP A 16 -19.20 -12.61 -8.02
C ASP A 16 -20.11 -11.56 -7.37
N ARG A 17 -20.78 -11.89 -6.24
CA ARG A 17 -21.53 -10.89 -5.45
C ARG A 17 -20.65 -9.73 -4.97
N VAL A 18 -19.34 -9.92 -4.85
CA VAL A 18 -18.40 -8.85 -4.43
C VAL A 18 -17.98 -7.93 -5.58
N ASN A 19 -18.15 -8.33 -6.84
CA ASN A 19 -17.64 -7.60 -8.00
C ASN A 19 -18.17 -6.16 -8.10
N PRO A 20 -19.49 -5.87 -7.92
CA PRO A 20 -19.97 -4.49 -7.93
C PRO A 20 -19.57 -3.67 -6.67
N CYS A 21 -19.02 -4.33 -5.64
CA CYS A 21 -18.69 -3.71 -4.36
C CYS A 21 -17.21 -3.29 -4.26
N ILE A 22 -16.31 -3.99 -4.97
CA ILE A 22 -14.86 -3.84 -4.80
C ILE A 22 -14.22 -3.21 -6.04
N GLY A 23 -14.03 -1.89 -6.01
CA GLY A 23 -13.34 -1.16 -7.07
C GLY A 23 -11.82 -1.39 -7.11
N GLY A 24 -11.21 -1.85 -6.01
CA GLY A 24 -9.78 -2.16 -5.99
C GLY A 24 -9.33 -2.87 -4.72
N VAL A 25 -8.17 -3.51 -4.80
CA VAL A 25 -7.59 -4.29 -3.68
C VAL A 25 -6.13 -3.93 -3.46
N ILE A 26 -5.78 -3.59 -2.22
CA ILE A 26 -4.41 -3.25 -1.83
C ILE A 26 -3.68 -4.53 -1.41
N LEU A 27 -2.61 -4.87 -2.12
CA LEU A 27 -1.80 -6.04 -1.86
C LEU A 27 -0.49 -5.67 -1.15
N PHE A 28 0.07 -6.65 -0.44
CA PHE A 28 1.47 -6.63 -0.03
C PHE A 28 2.35 -7.22 -1.14
N HIS A 29 3.66 -6.88 -1.14
CA HIS A 29 4.61 -7.33 -2.15
C HIS A 29 4.56 -8.84 -2.39
N GLU A 30 4.59 -9.64 -1.33
CA GLU A 30 4.49 -11.11 -1.42
C GLU A 30 3.24 -11.55 -2.22
N THR A 31 2.09 -10.92 -1.95
CA THR A 31 0.81 -11.30 -2.56
C THR A 31 0.69 -10.86 -4.02
N LEU A 32 1.37 -9.79 -4.42
CA LEU A 32 1.37 -9.35 -5.82
C LEU A 32 1.91 -10.45 -6.76
N TYR A 33 2.84 -11.28 -6.28
CA TYR A 33 3.50 -12.34 -7.06
C TYR A 33 3.00 -13.76 -6.73
N GLN A 34 2.01 -13.88 -5.85
CA GLN A 34 1.37 -15.16 -5.53
C GLN A 34 0.34 -15.54 -6.60
N LYS A 35 0.03 -16.85 -6.65
CA LYS A 35 -0.94 -17.44 -7.57
C LYS A 35 -2.07 -18.12 -6.81
N ALA A 36 -3.24 -18.15 -7.43
CA ALA A 36 -4.34 -18.99 -7.01
C ALA A 36 -4.09 -20.47 -7.37
N ASP A 37 -4.91 -21.38 -6.84
CA ASP A 37 -4.81 -22.83 -7.05
C ASP A 37 -5.01 -23.21 -8.52
N ASP A 38 -5.74 -22.39 -9.28
CA ASP A 38 -5.92 -22.52 -10.74
C ASP A 38 -4.72 -21.99 -11.55
N GLY A 39 -3.65 -21.57 -10.88
CA GLY A 39 -2.42 -21.07 -11.47
C GLY A 39 -2.44 -19.60 -11.90
N ARG A 40 -3.59 -18.91 -11.84
CA ARG A 40 -3.65 -17.48 -12.19
C ARG A 40 -2.93 -16.62 -11.15
N PRO A 41 -2.13 -15.62 -11.57
CA PRO A 41 -1.62 -14.60 -10.65
C PRO A 41 -2.76 -13.84 -9.97
N PHE A 42 -2.62 -13.49 -8.68
CA PHE A 42 -3.66 -12.72 -7.98
C PHE A 42 -4.04 -11.40 -8.66
N PRO A 43 -3.12 -10.64 -9.29
CA PRO A 43 -3.50 -9.47 -10.10
C PRO A 43 -4.51 -9.80 -11.21
N GLN A 44 -4.37 -10.96 -11.86
CA GLN A 44 -5.31 -11.41 -12.89
C GLN A 44 -6.67 -11.80 -12.30
N VAL A 45 -6.68 -12.44 -11.12
CA VAL A 45 -7.92 -12.79 -10.40
C VAL A 45 -8.72 -11.54 -10.06
N ILE A 46 -8.06 -10.49 -9.54
CA ILE A 46 -8.68 -9.21 -9.19
C ILE A 46 -9.23 -8.51 -10.43
N LYS A 47 -8.43 -8.41 -11.50
CA LYS A 47 -8.84 -7.74 -12.75
C LYS A 47 -10.00 -8.46 -13.45
N ALA A 48 -10.04 -9.79 -13.42
CA ALA A 48 -11.15 -10.57 -13.96
C ALA A 48 -12.48 -10.28 -13.26
N LYS A 49 -12.45 -9.81 -12.01
CA LYS A 49 -13.61 -9.36 -11.23
C LYS A 49 -13.93 -7.87 -11.36
N GLY A 50 -13.22 -7.14 -12.22
CA GLY A 50 -13.40 -5.70 -12.42
C GLY A 50 -12.67 -4.81 -11.41
N GLY A 51 -11.89 -5.38 -10.49
CA GLY A 51 -11.13 -4.63 -9.51
C GLY A 51 -9.80 -4.10 -10.05
N VAL A 52 -9.36 -2.95 -9.55
CA VAL A 52 -8.02 -2.41 -9.78
C VAL A 52 -7.03 -3.01 -8.77
N VAL A 53 -5.80 -3.28 -9.20
CA VAL A 53 -4.75 -3.84 -8.33
C VAL A 53 -3.95 -2.71 -7.70
N GLY A 54 -3.81 -2.74 -6.38
CA GLY A 54 -3.03 -1.78 -5.60
C GLY A 54 -1.86 -2.44 -4.88
N ILE A 55 -0.81 -1.66 -4.60
CA ILE A 55 0.39 -2.13 -3.89
C ILE A 55 0.75 -1.24 -2.70
N LYS A 56 0.93 -1.84 -1.52
CA LYS A 56 1.55 -1.14 -0.37
C LYS A 56 3.05 -0.99 -0.63
N VAL A 57 3.56 0.24 -0.54
CA VAL A 57 4.97 0.52 -0.88
C VAL A 57 5.81 1.07 0.26
N ASP A 58 5.19 1.51 1.36
CA ASP A 58 5.90 1.84 2.60
C ASP A 58 6.64 0.63 3.18
N LYS A 59 7.74 0.88 3.89
CA LYS A 59 8.54 -0.11 4.62
C LYS A 59 8.32 0.00 6.15
N GLY A 60 7.14 0.46 6.55
CA GLY A 60 6.74 0.61 7.95
C GLY A 60 7.21 1.91 8.61
N VAL A 61 6.81 2.07 9.86
CA VAL A 61 7.11 3.25 10.69
C VAL A 61 8.48 3.16 11.34
N VAL A 62 9.09 4.31 11.61
CA VAL A 62 10.33 4.47 12.38
C VAL A 62 10.17 5.59 13.40
N PRO A 63 10.77 5.48 14.59
CA PRO A 63 10.61 6.47 15.65
C PRO A 63 11.21 7.82 15.27
N LEU A 64 10.54 8.91 15.65
CA LEU A 64 11.07 10.27 15.55
C LEU A 64 11.80 10.64 16.84
N ALA A 65 13.14 10.72 16.79
CA ALA A 65 13.94 11.12 17.94
C ALA A 65 13.54 12.52 18.45
N GLY A 66 13.50 12.68 19.78
CA GLY A 66 13.07 13.93 20.43
C GLY A 66 11.55 14.11 20.53
N THR A 67 10.75 13.11 20.15
CA THR A 67 9.29 13.13 20.30
C THR A 67 8.79 12.15 21.38
N ASN A 68 7.53 12.28 21.80
CA ASN A 68 6.90 11.36 22.75
C ASN A 68 6.35 10.10 22.06
N GLY A 69 7.25 9.25 21.57
CA GLY A 69 6.89 7.99 20.94
C GLY A 69 6.16 8.15 19.60
N GLU A 70 6.40 9.25 18.89
CA GLU A 70 5.84 9.49 17.56
C GLU A 70 6.72 8.85 16.49
N THR A 71 6.17 8.72 15.28
CA THR A 71 6.82 8.03 14.17
C THR A 71 6.76 8.82 12.88
N THR A 72 7.73 8.62 11.99
CA THR A 72 7.57 8.84 10.54
C THR A 72 7.55 7.48 9.83
N THR A 73 7.43 7.46 8.51
CA THR A 73 7.36 6.24 7.71
C THR A 73 8.50 6.21 6.70
N GLN A 74 9.15 5.05 6.55
CA GLN A 74 10.26 4.86 5.62
C GLN A 74 9.83 4.13 4.34
N GLY A 75 10.66 4.19 3.29
CA GLY A 75 10.45 3.43 2.05
C GLY A 75 10.65 4.18 0.73
N LEU A 76 11.14 5.43 0.77
CA LEU A 76 11.38 6.24 -0.43
C LEU A 76 12.57 5.74 -1.26
N ASP A 77 13.55 5.10 -0.63
CA ASP A 77 14.75 4.61 -1.31
C ASP A 77 14.41 3.49 -2.31
N GLY A 78 14.77 3.73 -3.58
CA GLY A 78 14.45 2.86 -4.70
C GLY A 78 12.95 2.79 -5.05
N LEU A 79 12.15 3.75 -4.56
CA LEU A 79 10.70 3.71 -4.75
C LEU A 79 10.29 3.90 -6.22
N SER A 80 11.02 4.72 -6.98
CA SER A 80 10.68 4.96 -8.39
C SER A 80 10.82 3.68 -9.22
N GLU A 81 11.94 2.98 -9.07
CA GLU A 81 12.23 1.71 -9.74
C GLU A 81 11.21 0.64 -9.35
N ARG A 82 10.85 0.58 -8.07
CA ARG A 82 9.80 -0.30 -7.57
C ARG A 82 8.43 0.05 -8.16
N CYS A 83 8.04 1.32 -8.21
CA CYS A 83 6.78 1.75 -8.81
C CYS A 83 6.72 1.38 -10.30
N ALA A 84 7.79 1.61 -11.06
CA ALA A 84 7.89 1.21 -12.45
C ALA A 84 7.74 -0.32 -12.62
N GLN A 85 8.36 -1.11 -11.74
CA GLN A 85 8.23 -2.56 -11.76
C GLN A 85 6.80 -3.01 -11.40
N TYR A 86 6.21 -2.48 -10.32
CA TYR A 86 4.84 -2.79 -9.93
C TYR A 86 3.81 -2.39 -10.99
N LYS A 87 4.05 -1.28 -11.72
CA LYS A 87 3.21 -0.89 -12.85
C LYS A 87 3.24 -1.94 -13.96
N LYS A 88 4.43 -2.44 -14.32
CA LYS A 88 4.59 -3.54 -15.29
C LYS A 88 3.91 -4.82 -14.81
N ASP A 89 3.98 -5.09 -13.51
CA ASP A 89 3.38 -6.27 -12.88
C ASP A 89 1.88 -6.12 -12.61
N GLY A 90 1.28 -4.98 -13.03
CA GLY A 90 -0.16 -4.80 -13.14
C GLY A 90 -0.83 -4.02 -12.00
N ALA A 91 -0.06 -3.42 -11.08
CA ALA A 91 -0.61 -2.47 -10.10
C ALA A 91 -0.84 -1.10 -10.75
N ASP A 92 -1.95 -0.44 -10.41
CA ASP A 92 -2.32 0.87 -10.96
C ASP A 92 -2.48 1.95 -9.88
N PHE A 93 -2.49 1.55 -8.61
CA PHE A 93 -2.44 2.46 -7.48
C PHE A 93 -1.52 1.91 -6.37
N ALA A 94 -1.11 2.78 -5.47
CA ALA A 94 -0.27 2.42 -4.33
C ALA A 94 -0.88 2.91 -3.02
N LYS A 95 -0.38 2.41 -1.90
CA LYS A 95 -0.68 2.92 -0.56
C LYS A 95 0.60 3.20 0.22
N TRP A 96 0.59 4.31 0.94
CA TRP A 96 1.58 4.64 1.97
C TRP A 96 0.88 5.10 3.25
N ARG A 97 1.20 4.43 4.35
CA ARG A 97 0.61 4.72 5.67
C ARG A 97 1.56 5.51 6.55
N CYS A 98 1.13 6.68 7.00
CA CYS A 98 1.73 7.38 8.12
C CYS A 98 0.87 7.21 9.38
N VAL A 99 1.48 7.28 10.55
CA VAL A 99 0.80 7.12 11.84
C VAL A 99 1.11 8.32 12.72
N LEU A 100 0.05 8.98 13.16
CA LEU A 100 0.05 10.01 14.18
C LEU A 100 -0.66 9.45 15.42
N LYS A 101 -0.48 10.10 16.56
CA LYS A 101 -1.06 9.67 17.83
C LYS A 101 -1.62 10.87 18.56
N ILE A 102 -2.88 10.82 18.96
CA ILE A 102 -3.48 11.84 19.83
C ILE A 102 -3.04 11.62 21.29
N GLY A 103 -2.58 12.69 21.93
CA GLY A 103 -2.18 12.72 23.34
C GLY A 103 -1.98 14.16 23.82
N GLU A 104 -1.53 14.33 25.07
CA GLU A 104 -1.35 15.66 25.68
C GLU A 104 -0.34 16.54 24.92
N HIS A 105 0.70 15.92 24.34
CA HIS A 105 1.76 16.58 23.58
C HIS A 105 1.95 16.00 22.17
N THR A 106 0.96 15.25 21.66
CA THR A 106 1.00 14.60 20.34
C THR A 106 -0.35 14.74 19.62
N PRO A 107 -0.39 14.89 18.28
CA PRO A 107 0.74 14.91 17.38
C PRO A 107 1.52 16.24 17.43
N SER A 108 2.85 16.17 17.54
CA SER A 108 3.69 17.36 17.55
C SER A 108 3.79 18.01 16.17
N SER A 109 4.19 19.28 16.12
CA SER A 109 4.45 19.98 14.84
C SER A 109 5.51 19.26 13.99
N LEU A 110 6.51 18.64 14.63
CA LEU A 110 7.52 17.84 13.95
C LEU A 110 6.90 16.61 13.28
N ALA A 111 6.10 15.83 14.01
CA ALA A 111 5.48 14.61 13.48
C ALA A 111 4.49 14.91 12.34
N ILE A 112 3.68 15.97 12.46
CA ILE A 112 2.76 16.38 11.39
C ILE A 112 3.55 16.78 10.13
N MET A 113 4.55 17.65 10.28
CA MET A 113 5.34 18.16 9.16
C MET A 113 6.08 17.05 8.44
N GLU A 114 6.77 16.19 9.17
CA GLU A 114 7.58 15.11 8.60
C GLU A 114 6.72 14.05 7.91
N ASN A 115 5.61 13.62 8.52
CA ASN A 115 4.69 12.67 7.88
C ASN A 115 3.99 13.27 6.64
N ALA A 116 3.61 14.54 6.68
CA ALA A 116 3.05 15.21 5.49
C ALA A 116 4.08 15.31 4.36
N ASN A 117 5.34 15.67 4.69
CA ASN A 117 6.42 15.79 3.72
C ASN A 117 6.76 14.44 3.06
N VAL A 118 6.87 13.36 3.84
CA VAL A 118 7.16 12.03 3.28
C VAL A 118 6.01 11.50 2.42
N LEU A 119 4.74 11.78 2.79
CA LEU A 119 3.57 11.45 1.97
C LEU A 119 3.59 12.19 0.63
N ALA A 120 3.95 13.47 0.62
CA ALA A 120 4.09 14.24 -0.61
C ALA A 120 5.18 13.69 -1.54
N ARG A 121 6.35 13.34 -0.98
CA ARG A 121 7.45 12.70 -1.72
C ARG A 121 7.02 11.35 -2.32
N TYR A 122 6.37 10.51 -1.53
CA TYR A 122 5.80 9.24 -1.98
C TYR A 122 4.79 9.44 -3.12
N ALA A 123 3.84 10.37 -2.95
CA ALA A 123 2.79 10.64 -3.92
C ALA A 123 3.36 11.12 -5.26
N SER A 124 4.34 12.03 -5.20
CA SER A 124 5.04 12.53 -6.37
C SER A 124 5.71 11.39 -7.15
N ILE A 125 6.44 10.50 -6.48
CA ILE A 125 7.14 9.38 -7.14
C ILE A 125 6.14 8.41 -7.79
N CYS A 126 5.00 8.13 -7.12
CA CYS A 126 3.95 7.29 -7.69
C CYS A 126 3.38 7.87 -8.98
N GLN A 127 3.03 9.17 -8.97
CA GLN A 127 2.45 9.83 -10.14
C GLN A 127 3.41 9.85 -11.34
N GLN A 128 4.72 10.04 -11.11
CA GLN A 128 5.74 9.98 -12.17
C GLN A 128 5.83 8.59 -12.85
N ASN A 129 5.36 7.53 -12.18
CA ASN A 129 5.37 6.17 -12.69
C ASN A 129 3.96 5.67 -13.10
N GLY A 130 2.98 6.57 -13.22
CA GLY A 130 1.61 6.21 -13.61
C GLY A 130 0.85 5.39 -12.58
N ILE A 131 1.20 5.53 -11.30
CA ILE A 131 0.57 4.88 -10.15
C ILE A 131 -0.20 5.94 -9.36
N VAL A 132 -1.49 5.71 -9.10
CA VAL A 132 -2.31 6.61 -8.26
C VAL A 132 -1.93 6.42 -6.79
N PRO A 133 -1.49 7.46 -6.05
CA PRO A 133 -1.12 7.32 -4.64
C PRO A 133 -2.33 7.46 -3.71
N ILE A 134 -2.60 6.45 -2.88
CA ILE A 134 -3.45 6.59 -1.69
C ILE A 134 -2.58 7.14 -0.56
N VAL A 135 -2.90 8.36 -0.15
CA VAL A 135 -2.27 9.10 0.95
C VAL A 135 -3.05 8.78 2.23
N GLU A 136 -2.45 8.04 3.16
CA GLU A 136 -3.10 7.55 4.38
C GLU A 136 -2.41 8.10 5.64
N PRO A 137 -2.81 9.30 6.12
CA PRO A 137 -2.39 9.84 7.40
C PRO A 137 -3.34 9.37 8.52
N GLU A 138 -3.06 8.21 9.11
CA GLU A 138 -3.87 7.70 10.22
C GLU A 138 -3.54 8.44 11.52
N ILE A 139 -4.57 8.92 12.24
CA ILE A 139 -4.46 9.69 13.48
C ILE A 139 -4.97 8.85 14.66
#